data_AF-A0A951VIX6-F1
#
_entry.id   AF-A0A951VIX6-F1
#
_cell.length_a   1.000
_cell.length_b   1.000
_cell.length_c   1.000
_cell.angle_alpha   90.00
_cell.angle_beta   90.00
_cell.angle_gamma   90.00
#
_symmetry.space_group_name_H-M   'P 1'
#
loop_
_entity.id
_entity.type
_entity.pdbx_description
1 polymer ?
#
loop_
_entity_poly.entity_id
_entity_poly.type
_entity_poly.pdbx_seq_one_letter_code
_entity_poly.pdbx_strand_id
1 'polypeptide(L)' 'MKKDKIFYSLHISDIQEIADQDLERELTKAELKKVIDIVPNYIKWSEAISYAFMELKLPTNDELIEKSERKNNK' A
#
# COMPACT_ATOMS: atom_id res chain seq x y z
N MET A 1 2.26 -14.79 7.69
CA MET A 1 3.18 -13.65 7.46
C MET A 1 3.47 -12.97 8.80
N LYS A 2 4.65 -12.36 8.98
CA LYS A 2 4.94 -11.54 10.17
C LYS A 2 4.19 -10.21 10.07
N LYS A 3 3.74 -9.66 11.20
CA LYS A 3 3.00 -8.39 11.25
C LYS A 3 3.84 -7.21 10.72
N ASP A 4 5.14 -7.22 10.98
CA ASP A 4 6.04 -6.11 10.65
C ASP A 4 6.75 -6.28 9.30
N LYS A 5 6.23 -7.14 8.42
CA LYS A 5 6.83 -7.32 7.09
C LYS A 5 6.43 -6.15 6.19
N ILE A 6 7.41 -5.34 5.78
CA ILE A 6 7.25 -4.40 4.67
C ILE A 6 7.10 -5.20 3.37
N PHE A 7 6.01 -4.99 2.64
CA PHE A 7 5.75 -5.64 1.34
C PHE A 7 5.77 -4.66 0.16
N TYR A 8 5.74 -3.35 0.43
CA TYR A 8 5.89 -2.28 -0.53
C TYR A 8 6.61 -1.11 0.14
N SER A 9 7.55 -0.49 -0.57
CA SER A 9 8.32 0.67 -0.10
C SER A 9 8.68 1.57 -1.29
N LEU A 10 8.72 2.88 -1.05
CA LEU A 10 9.31 3.84 -1.96
C LEU A 10 10.71 4.19 -1.47
N HIS A 11 11.68 4.14 -2.38
CA HIS A 11 13.07 4.47 -2.13
C HIS A 11 13.40 5.89 -2.61
N ILE A 12 14.45 6.48 -2.04
CA ILE A 12 14.97 7.77 -2.50
C ILE A 12 15.39 7.70 -3.97
N SER A 13 15.89 6.55 -4.44
CA SER A 13 16.21 6.32 -5.85
C SER A 13 15.00 6.50 -6.74
N ASP A 14 13.83 6.03 -6.33
CA ASP A 14 12.59 6.14 -7.12
C ASP A 14 12.22 7.61 -7.27
N ILE A 15 12.36 8.40 -6.19
CA ILE A 15 12.12 9.84 -6.23
C ILE A 15 13.11 10.54 -7.17
N GLN A 16 14.39 10.17 -7.12
CA GLN A 16 15.41 10.76 -8.00
C GLN A 16 15.24 10.36 -9.46
N GLU A 17 14.82 9.11 -9.73
CA GLU A 17 14.53 8.65 -11.09
C GLU A 17 13.37 9.42 -11.70
N ILE A 18 12.28 9.62 -10.95
CA ILE A 18 11.16 10.45 -11.42
C ILE A 18 11.57 11.92 -11.56
N ALA A 19 12.44 12.43 -10.69
CA ALA A 19 12.97 13.79 -10.83
C ALA A 19 13.82 13.96 -12.10
N ASP A 20 14.64 12.98 -12.45
CA ASP A 20 15.41 13.00 -13.71
C ASP A 20 14.47 12.92 -14.93
N GLN A 21 13.42 12.10 -14.88
CA GLN A 21 12.44 11.97 -15.96
C GLN A 21 11.59 13.23 -16.16
N ASP A 22 11.08 13.81 -15.08
CA ASP A 22 10.09 14.91 -15.14
C ASP A 22 10.75 16.30 -15.11
N LEU A 23 11.91 16.43 -14.45
CA LEU A 23 12.59 17.71 -14.22
C LEU A 23 13.97 17.80 -14.89
N GLU A 24 14.43 16.73 -15.55
CA GLU A 24 15.75 16.63 -16.22
C GLU A 24 16.93 16.92 -15.29
N ARG A 25 16.78 16.63 -13.98
CA ARG A 25 17.85 16.78 -12.98
C ARG A 25 17.55 16.02 -11.69
N GLU A 26 18.60 15.78 -10.90
CA GLU A 26 18.44 15.35 -9.51
C GLU A 26 17.91 16.47 -8.60
N LEU A 27 17.15 16.06 -7.59
CA LEU A 27 16.74 16.90 -6.48
C LEU A 27 17.91 17.14 -5.53
N THR A 28 18.04 18.39 -5.08
CA THR A 28 18.89 18.72 -3.94
C THR A 28 18.36 18.06 -2.67
N LYS A 29 19.20 17.91 -1.64
CA LYS A 29 18.77 17.38 -0.33
C LYS A 29 17.58 18.13 0.28
N ALA A 30 17.51 19.45 0.07
CA ALA A 30 16.42 20.28 0.58
C ALA A 30 15.10 20.03 -0.15
N GLU A 31 15.15 19.85 -1.47
CA GLU A 31 13.97 19.52 -2.28
C GLU A 31 13.51 18.09 -2.00
N LEU A 32 14.44 17.14 -1.98
CA LEU A 32 14.15 15.74 -1.67
C LEU A 32 13.43 15.60 -0.33
N LYS A 33 13.87 16.32 0.70
CA LYS A 33 13.18 16.33 2.00
C LYS A 33 11.72 16.82 1.86
N LYS A 34 11.49 17.92 1.15
CA LYS A 34 10.13 18.44 0.93
C LYS A 34 9.26 17.42 0.19
N VAL A 35 9.82 16.72 -0.80
CA VAL A 35 9.10 15.69 -1.56
C VAL A 35 8.76 14.50 -0.65
N ILE A 36 9.70 13.99 0.14
CA ILE A 36 9.47 12.89 1.08
C ILE A 36 8.36 13.24 2.09
N ASP A 37 8.33 14.49 2.57
CA ASP A 37 7.33 14.94 3.54
C ASP A 37 5.90 15.01 2.94
N ILE A 38 5.76 15.22 1.63
CA ILE A 38 4.43 15.37 0.97
C ILE A 38 3.93 14.12 0.27
N VAL A 39 4.81 13.29 -0.30
CA VAL A 39 4.45 12.10 -1.10
C VAL A 39 3.46 11.17 -0.37
N PRO A 40 3.62 10.87 0.94
CA PRO A 40 2.68 9.99 1.65
C PRO A 40 1.23 10.48 1.63
N ASN A 41 0.99 11.80 1.54
CA ASN A 41 -0.37 12.38 1.50
C ASN A 41 -1.10 12.06 0.19
N TYR A 42 -0.37 11.70 -0.87
CA TYR A 42 -0.92 11.35 -2.18
C TYR A 42 -1.08 9.83 -2.36
N ILE A 43 -0.57 9.02 -1.43
CA ILE A 43 -0.69 7.56 -1.47
C ILE A 43 -1.92 7.13 -0.67
N LYS A 44 -2.99 6.78 -1.37
CA LYS A 44 -4.23 6.23 -0.79
C LYS A 44 -4.08 4.74 -0.41
N TRP A 45 -3.08 4.41 0.41
CA TRP A 45 -2.72 3.02 0.73
C TRP A 45 -3.86 2.24 1.42
N SER A 46 -4.66 2.90 2.26
CA SER A 46 -5.79 2.28 2.94
C SER A 46 -6.92 1.90 1.98
N GLU A 47 -7.20 2.76 1.00
CA GLU A 47 -8.16 2.49 -0.08
C GLU A 47 -7.66 1.33 -0.95
N ALA A 48 -6.38 1.32 -1.34
CA ALA A 48 -5.80 0.24 -2.14
C ALA A 48 -5.94 -1.13 -1.45
N ILE A 49 -5.66 -1.20 -0.14
CA ILE A 49 -5.87 -2.42 0.66
C ILE A 49 -7.35 -2.81 0.69
N SER A 50 -8.24 -1.83 0.91
CA SER A 50 -9.68 -2.08 0.96
C SER A 50 -10.22 -2.60 -0.38
N TYR A 51 -9.77 -2.03 -1.50
CA TYR A 51 -10.13 -2.51 -2.83
C TYR A 51 -9.61 -3.93 -3.09
N ALA A 52 -8.39 -4.25 -2.66
CA ALA A 52 -7.89 -5.63 -2.77
C ALA A 52 -8.76 -6.63 -2.00
N PHE A 53 -9.26 -6.26 -0.81
CA PHE A 53 -10.22 -7.09 -0.08
C PHE A 53 -11.52 -7.32 -0.85
N MET A 54 -12.05 -6.25 -1.47
CA MET A 54 -13.28 -6.32 -2.27
C MET A 54 -13.10 -7.15 -3.55
N GLU A 55 -12.02 -6.94 -4.29
CA GLU A 55 -11.71 -7.67 -5.53
C GLU A 55 -11.55 -9.17 -5.28
N LEU A 56 -10.82 -9.53 -4.21
CA LEU A 56 -10.64 -10.91 -3.77
C LEU A 56 -11.89 -11.48 -3.08
N LYS A 57 -12.94 -10.66 -2.87
CA LYS A 57 -14.18 -11.03 -2.19
C LYS A 57 -13.91 -11.70 -0.85
N LEU A 58 -12.99 -11.13 -0.07
CA LEU A 58 -12.64 -11.67 1.23
C LEU A 58 -13.88 -11.63 2.15
N PRO A 59 -14.22 -12.75 2.81
CA PRO A 59 -15.40 -12.80 3.65
C PRO A 59 -15.21 -11.99 4.93
N THR A 60 -16.31 -11.44 5.42
CA THR A 60 -16.42 -10.92 6.77
C THR A 60 -16.29 -12.05 7.81
N ASN A 61 -16.06 -11.68 9.07
CA ASN A 61 -16.01 -12.66 10.15
C ASN A 61 -17.33 -13.44 10.30
N ASP A 62 -18.48 -12.78 10.11
CA ASP A 62 -19.79 -13.42 10.22
C ASP A 62 -19.97 -14.48 9.13
N GLU A 63 -19.60 -14.17 7.89
CA GLU A 63 -19.63 -15.13 6.78
C GLU A 63 -18.66 -16.30 6.98
N LEU A 64 -17.53 -16.09 7.67
CA LEU A 64 -16.60 -17.16 8.05
C LEU A 64 -17.21 -18.08 9.11
N ILE A 65 -17.86 -17.51 10.13
CA ILE A 65 -18.55 -18.25 11.19
C ILE A 65 -19.66 -19.11 10.59
N GLU A 66 -20.54 -18.53 9.77
CA GLU A 66 -21.62 -19.28 9.12
C GLU A 66 -21.11 -20.43 8.23
N LYS A 67 -20.03 -20.20 7.47
CA LYS A 67 -19.41 -21.25 6.65
C LYS A 67 -18.86 -22.40 7.50
N SER A 68 -18.38 -22.11 8.70
CA SER A 68 -17.85 -23.13 9.63
C SER A 68 -18.96 -23.99 10.21
N GLU A 69 -20.08 -23.40 10.63
CA GLU A 69 -21.23 -24.11 11.21
C GLU A 69 -21.91 -25.02 10.18
N ARG A 70 -22.07 -24.54 8.93
CA ARG A 70 -22.61 -25.35 7.83
C ARG A 70 -21.74 -26.55 7.46
N LYS A 71 -20.43 -26.47 7.70
CA LYS A 71 -19.50 -27.60 7.49
C LYS A 71 -19.54 -28.62 8.63
N ASN A 72 -19.84 -28.20 9.85
CA ASN A 72 -19.89 -29.10 11.02
C ASN A 72 -21.21 -29.88 11.12
N ASN A 73 -22.28 -29.36 10.51
CA ASN A 73 -23.60 -29.99 10.48
C ASN A 73 -23.83 -30.90 9.26
N LYS A 74 -22.77 -31.28 8.54
CA LYS A 74 -22.81 -32.05 7.30
C LYS A 74 -21.85 -33.23 7.38
#